data_AF-A0A1M5ABV5-F1
#
_entry.id   AF-A0A1M5ABV5-F1
#
_cell.length_a   1.000
_cell.length_b   1.000
_cell.length_c   1.000
_cell.angle_alpha   90.00
_cell.angle_beta   90.00
_cell.angle_gamma   90.00
#
_symmetry.space_group_name_H-M   'P 1'
#
loop_
_entity.id
_entity.type
_entity.pdbx_description
1 polymer ?
#
loop_
_entity_poly.entity_id
_entity_poly.type
_entity_poly.pdbx_seq_one_letter_code
_entity_poly.pdbx_strand_id
1 'polypeptide(L)' 'MFLRIVKNNKGTEYLRIVENYRENGKNKQRVIANLGRIDNISEKEAENIVKKLISIFGLKNYLGLNEMEEAPDKKI' A
#
# COMPACT_ATOMS: atom_id res chain seq x y z
N MET A 1 -4.20 11.16 -1.47
CA MET A 1 -3.57 10.11 -2.30
C MET A 1 -4.17 8.76 -1.91
N PHE A 2 -4.29 7.82 -2.83
CA PHE A 2 -4.84 6.48 -2.57
C PHE A 2 -4.28 5.45 -3.56
N LEU A 3 -4.37 4.16 -3.20
CA LEU A 3 -4.06 3.07 -4.11
C LEU A 3 -5.25 2.77 -5.04
N ARG A 4 -4.97 2.55 -6.32
CA ARG A 4 -5.98 2.20 -7.33
C ARG A 4 -5.53 0.99 -8.13
N ILE A 5 -6.41 0.01 -8.25
CA ILE A 5 -6.26 -1.09 -9.20
C ILE A 5 -6.84 -0.66 -10.54
N VAL A 6 -6.08 -0.89 -11.62
CA VAL A 6 -6.56 -0.68 -12.99
C VAL A 6 -6.29 -1.91 -13.84
N LYS A 7 -7.19 -2.18 -14.77
CA LYS A 7 -7.12 -3.32 -15.69
C LYS A 7 -6.80 -2.83 -17.10
N ASN A 8 -5.87 -3.48 -17.78
CA ASN A 8 -5.61 -3.20 -19.21
C ASN A 8 -6.56 -4.02 -20.11
N ASN A 9 -6.49 -3.77 -21.42
CA ASN A 9 -7.34 -4.48 -22.41
C ASN A 9 -7.08 -6.00 -22.47
N LYS A 10 -5.93 -6.47 -21.96
CA LYS A 10 -5.58 -7.91 -21.87
C LYS A 10 -6.04 -8.55 -20.56
N GLY A 11 -6.69 -7.78 -19.70
CA GLY A 11 -7.16 -8.25 -18.40
C GLY A 11 -6.11 -8.24 -17.28
N THR A 12 -4.89 -7.76 -17.54
CA THR A 12 -3.83 -7.65 -16.51
C THR A 12 -4.11 -6.48 -15.58
N GLU A 13 -3.95 -6.70 -14.28
CA GLU A 13 -4.19 -5.70 -13.24
C GLU A 13 -2.89 -5.06 -12.75
N TYR A 14 -2.93 -3.74 -12.53
CA TYR A 14 -1.80 -2.93 -12.09
C TYR A 14 -2.19 -2.11 -10.87
N LEU A 15 -1.26 -2.00 -9.92
CA LEU A 15 -1.41 -1.17 -8.73
C LEU A 15 -0.80 0.21 -8.97
N ARG A 16 -1.54 1.27 -8.67
CA ARG A 16 -1.10 2.67 -8.84
C ARG A 16 -1.31 3.48 -7.59
N ILE A 17 -0.42 4.44 -7.37
CA ILE A 17 -0.62 5.53 -6.43
C ILE A 17 -1.25 6.70 -7.19
N VAL A 18 -2.44 7.13 -6.76
CA VAL A 18 -3.21 8.21 -7.39
C VAL A 18 -3.43 9.35 -6.41
N GLU A 19 -3.34 10.57 -6.88
CA GLU A 19 -3.63 11.78 -6.13
C GLU A 19 -4.81 12.53 -6.74
N ASN A 20 -5.72 13.00 -5.87
CA ASN A 20 -6.76 13.95 -6.25
C ASN A 20 -6.20 15.37 -6.13
N TYR A 21 -6.43 16.20 -7.14
CA TYR A 21 -6.06 17.61 -7.15
C TYR A 21 -7.20 18.45 -7.75
N ARG A 22 -7.13 19.78 -7.58
CA ARG A 22 -8.09 20.72 -8.18
C ARG A 22 -7.44 21.50 -9.30
N GLU A 23 -8.14 21.60 -10.42
CA GLU A 23 -7.74 22.43 -11.56
C GLU A 23 -9.00 23.09 -12.14
N ASN A 24 -9.00 24.41 -12.25
CA ASN A 24 -10.13 25.21 -12.75
C ASN A 24 -11.46 24.86 -12.06
N GLY A 25 -11.44 24.75 -10.73
CA GLY A 25 -12.61 24.43 -9.92
C GLY A 25 -13.10 22.97 -10.00
N LYS A 26 -12.47 22.13 -10.82
CA LYS A 26 -12.84 20.71 -10.98
C LYS A 26 -11.86 19.81 -10.23
N ASN A 27 -12.39 18.76 -9.60
CA ASN A 27 -11.57 17.69 -9.04
C ASN A 27 -11.04 16.80 -10.18
N LYS A 28 -9.72 16.62 -10.23
CA LYS A 28 -9.02 15.77 -11.19
C LYS A 28 -8.15 14.76 -10.45
N GLN A 29 -7.72 13.71 -11.17
CA GLN A 29 -6.82 12.68 -10.67
C GLN A 29 -5.55 12.64 -11.52
N ARG A 30 -4.40 12.47 -10.86
CA ARG A 30 -3.13 12.16 -11.52
C ARG A 30 -2.51 10.90 -10.91
N VAL A 31 -1.86 10.10 -11.76
CA VAL A 31 -1.04 8.98 -11.31
C VAL A 31 0.29 9.54 -10.81
N ILE A 32 0.63 9.24 -9.55
CA ILE A 32 1.90 9.62 -8.93
C ILE A 32 2.95 8.55 -9.20
N ALA A 33 2.57 7.27 -9.11
CA ALA A 33 3.44 6.15 -9.39
C ALA A 33 2.65 4.93 -9.88
N ASN A 34 3.28 4.14 -10.74
CA ASN A 34 2.82 2.80 -11.09
C ASN A 34 3.69 1.79 -10.32
N LEU A 35 3.08 0.97 -9.48
CA LEU A 35 3.77 0.00 -8.63
C LEU A 35 3.95 -1.36 -9.31
N GLY A 36 3.50 -1.50 -10.56
CA GLY A 36 3.63 -2.73 -11.34
C GLY A 36 2.35 -3.56 -11.34
N ARG A 37 2.48 -4.80 -11.83
CA ARG A 37 1.37 -5.75 -11.89
C ARG A 37 1.09 -6.34 -10.51
N ILE A 38 -0.19 -6.55 -10.19
CA ILE A 38 -0.57 -7.12 -8.89
C ILE A 38 -0.09 -8.56 -8.75
N ASP A 39 -0.20 -9.34 -9.81
CA ASP A 39 0.21 -10.75 -9.83
C ASP A 39 1.72 -10.96 -9.73
N ASN A 40 2.52 -9.89 -9.81
CA ASN A 40 3.96 -9.94 -9.57
C ASN A 40 4.35 -9.57 -8.14
N ILE A 41 3.39 -9.14 -7.30
CA ILE A 41 3.64 -8.76 -5.91
C ILE A 41 3.16 -9.92 -5.04
N SER A 42 4.10 -10.63 -4.43
CA SER A 42 3.76 -11.66 -3.44
C SER A 42 3.16 -11.05 -2.18
N GLU A 43 2.39 -11.85 -1.43
CA GLU A 43 1.88 -11.45 -0.11
C GLU A 43 3.03 -10.98 0.81
N LYS A 44 4.19 -11.64 0.74
CA LYS A 44 5.35 -11.28 1.56
C LYS A 44 5.92 -9.92 1.22
N GLU A 45 6.00 -9.58 -0.06
CA GLU A 45 6.44 -8.25 -0.50
C GLU A 45 5.44 -7.17 -0.08
N ALA A 46 4.15 -7.45 -0.20
CA ALA A 46 3.10 -6.54 0.28
C ALA A 46 3.21 -6.30 1.79
N GLU A 47 3.40 -7.34 2.61
CA GLU A 47 3.65 -7.22 4.05
C GLU A 47 4.87 -6.33 4.34
N ASN A 48 5.97 -6.54 3.62
CA ASN A 48 7.21 -5.79 3.82
C ASN A 48 7.01 -4.30 3.52
N ILE A 49 6.27 -3.98 2.45
CA ILE A 49 5.89 -2.60 2.11
C ILE A 49 5.07 -1.99 3.25
N VAL A 50 4.04 -2.69 3.73
CA VAL A 50 3.18 -2.21 4.83
C VAL A 50 4.01 -1.97 6.10
N LYS A 51 4.83 -2.93 6.51
CA LYS A 51 5.72 -2.80 7.68
C LYS A 51 6.65 -1.60 7.56
N LYS A 52 7.22 -1.39 6.37
CA LYS A 52 8.12 -0.25 6.13
C LYS A 52 7.37 1.09 6.19
N LEU A 53 6.16 1.17 5.63
CA LEU A 53 5.31 2.36 5.74
C LEU A 53 4.94 2.66 7.20
N ILE A 54 4.54 1.64 7.97
CA ILE A 54 4.23 1.78 9.41
C ILE A 54 5.44 2.32 10.16
N SER A 55 6.62 1.76 9.92
CA SER A 55 7.87 2.18 10.55
C SER A 55 8.27 3.61 10.19
N ILE A 56 8.18 4.00 8.92
CA ILE A 56 8.57 5.34 8.45
C ILE A 56 7.66 6.42 9.04
N PHE A 57 6.35 6.16 9.11
CA PHE A 57 5.36 7.17 9.52
C PHE A 57 4.90 7.04 10.97
N GLY A 58 5.47 6.11 11.75
CA GLY A 58 5.08 5.89 13.15
C GLY A 58 3.62 5.44 13.32
N LEU A 59 3.06 4.70 12.37
CA LEU A 59 1.62 4.35 12.35
C LEU A 59 1.24 3.18 13.27
N LYS A 60 2.15 2.71 14.15
CA LYS A 60 1.89 1.57 15.06
C LYS A 60 0.61 1.78 15.88
N ASN A 61 0.42 2.98 16.40
CA ASN A 61 -0.75 3.35 17.20
C ASN A 61 -2.06 3.38 16.39
N TYR A 62 -1.99 3.69 15.10
CA TYR A 62 -3.18 3.78 14.23
C TYR A 62 -3.79 2.40 13.91
N LEU A 63 -2.96 1.36 13.98
CA LEU A 63 -3.34 -0.01 13.63
C LEU A 63 -3.64 -0.87 14.87
N GLY A 64 -3.60 -0.31 16.08
CA GLY A 64 -3.76 -1.08 17.32
C GLY A 64 -2.66 -2.14 17.51
N LEU A 65 -1.51 -2.01 16.85
CA LEU A 65 -0.42 -3.00 16.87
C LEU A 65 0.39 -2.99 18.18
N ASN A 66 -0.11 -2.33 19.22
CA ASN A 66 0.53 -2.27 20.54
C ASN A 66 0.32 -3.54 21.36
N GLU A 67 -0.37 -4.57 20.82
CA GLU A 67 -0.62 -5.86 21.51
C GLU A 67 0.00 -7.09 20.80
N MET A 68 0.96 -6.90 19.87
CA MET A 68 1.60 -8.02 19.13
C MET A 68 3.13 -8.11 19.28
N GLU A 69 3.67 -7.66 20.40
CA GLU A 69 5.00 -8.05 20.92
C GLU A 69 4.72 -8.58 22.35
N GLU A 70 4.86 -9.85 22.74
CA GLU A 70 5.79 -10.91 22.38
C GLU A 70 5.07 -12.28 22.35
N ALA A 71 5.26 -13.09 21.30
CA ALA A 71 5.15 -14.53 21.49
C ALA A 71 6.46 -14.98 22.15
N PRO A 72 6.45 -15.61 23.34
CA PRO A 72 7.69 -16.06 23.96
C PRO A 72 8.36 -17.06 23.02
N ASP A 73 9.64 -16.80 22.73
CA ASP A 73 10.52 -17.75 22.06
C ASP A 73 10.30 -19.13 22.68
N LYS A 74 9.92 -20.10 21.83
CA LYS A 74 9.91 -21.50 22.24
C LYS A 74 11.33 -21.86 22.64
N LYS A 75 11.57 -21.95 23.96
CA LYS A 75 12.76 -22.61 24.51
C LYS A 75 12.84 -24.00 23.90
N ILE A 76 13.90 -24.25 23.14
CA ILE A 76 14.40 -25.59 22.79
C ILE A 76 15.50 -25.90 23.78
#